data_AF-A0A8T7MC88-F1
#
_entry.id   AF-A0A8T7MC88-F1
#
_cell.length_a   1.000
_cell.length_b   1.000
_cell.length_c   1.000
_cell.angle_alpha   90.00
_cell.angle_beta   90.00
_cell.angle_gamma   90.00
#
_symmetry.space_group_name_H-M   'P 1'
#
loop_
_entity.id
_entity.type
_entity.pdbx_description
1 polymer ?
#
loop_
_entity_poly.entity_id
_entity_poly.type
_entity_poly.pdbx_seq_one_letter_code
_entity_poly.pdbx_strand_id
1 'polypeptide(L)'
;MINTLLNRTCLLLAALVICLISNVTLPSLALASARAASFYELWSRTDDLVYTGAVSRSWVWGPKILENTYKDKYRLNGTNYYGTRIFRQYDKGRMEIDLRADPDSKWFIRGGTLVKEMVVGRIQVSEDGETSALNPLDLTTPAQIPVVGDPASTSNTPTYATFTNYSSITGYRSPDQRGQSVAKLINRAGDLVQYDSGDPKAVLENYESATGHNIPRAFVEYFNKRGLVLDENGNQVTENLFDPIYLFGYPITEPYWARVMVGGKSTLVMLQLFERRILSYTPTNAPEWQVEMGNVGQHYLAWRIQHELTFTGPPRISLEKFTSVLESYNSPVVPEATDLYNTLTTYSLDPGVALGFFVNESSAGTASGYCNGQNSLSNKNWGNVRGEEDGACGFQSFPTWKAGLETWCRLMIKYYVNRDLNHLEDAIPIYAPSSDGNDPPAYIATMYKLLLRWQGYRI
;
A
#
# COMPACT_ATOMS: atom_id res chain seq x y z
N MET A 1 -67.64 27.77 44.29
CA MET A 1 -66.65 27.67 43.20
C MET A 1 -65.74 28.87 43.28
N ILE A 2 -64.71 28.78 44.12
CA ILE A 2 -63.67 29.79 44.29
C ILE A 2 -62.38 28.98 44.39
N ASN A 3 -61.40 29.25 43.53
CA ASN A 3 -60.01 29.20 43.98
C ASN A 3 -59.05 29.84 42.98
N THR A 4 -58.24 30.71 43.58
CA THR A 4 -57.22 31.60 43.05
C THR A 4 -55.83 31.05 43.35
N LEU A 5 -54.89 31.33 42.43
CA LEU A 5 -53.48 31.70 42.62
C LEU A 5 -52.54 30.92 43.58
N LEU A 6 -51.45 30.44 42.96
CA LEU A 6 -50.03 30.64 43.29
C LEU A 6 -49.44 30.26 44.68
N ASN A 7 -48.46 29.35 44.58
CA ASN A 7 -47.08 29.40 45.12
C ASN A 7 -46.72 28.93 46.56
N ARG A 8 -45.59 28.18 46.61
CA ARG A 8 -44.54 28.04 47.66
C ARG A 8 -44.49 26.80 48.59
N THR A 9 -43.59 25.87 48.20
CA THR A 9 -42.43 25.30 48.95
C THR A 9 -42.55 24.76 50.39
N CYS A 10 -42.22 23.45 50.56
CA CYS A 10 -41.27 22.86 51.56
C CYS A 10 -41.27 21.31 51.41
N LEU A 11 -40.16 20.66 50.97
CA LEU A 11 -39.17 19.90 51.78
C LEU A 11 -39.79 18.69 52.52
N LEU A 12 -39.45 17.40 52.28
CA LEU A 12 -38.15 16.72 52.36
C LEU A 12 -38.26 15.24 51.93
N LEU A 13 -37.11 14.60 51.68
CA LEU A 13 -36.79 13.15 51.59
C LEU A 13 -37.01 12.44 50.24
N ALA A 14 -35.96 12.41 49.41
CA ALA A 14 -35.63 11.23 48.62
C ALA A 14 -34.15 11.20 48.21
N ALA A 15 -33.44 10.21 48.77
CA ALA A 15 -32.33 9.46 48.19
C ALA A 15 -31.18 10.24 47.53
N LEU A 16 -30.09 10.27 48.30
CA LEU A 16 -28.70 10.25 47.87
C LEU A 16 -28.48 9.26 46.70
N VAL A 17 -28.60 9.72 45.47
CA VAL A 17 -28.00 9.06 44.30
C VAL A 17 -26.84 9.97 43.87
N ILE A 18 -25.69 9.68 44.46
CA ILE A 18 -24.40 9.98 43.87
C ILE A 18 -24.38 9.24 42.54
N CYS A 19 -24.84 9.90 41.48
CA CYS A 19 -24.55 9.45 40.14
C CYS A 19 -23.05 9.67 39.98
N LEU A 20 -22.28 8.59 40.18
CA LEU A 20 -20.98 8.43 39.56
C LEU A 20 -21.20 8.68 38.07
N ILE A 21 -20.99 9.92 37.63
CA ILE A 21 -20.62 10.19 36.27
C ILE A 21 -19.21 9.62 36.19
N SER A 22 -19.14 8.33 35.86
CA SER A 22 -17.94 7.68 35.38
C SER A 22 -17.29 8.64 34.41
N ASN A 23 -16.03 8.98 34.68
CA ASN A 23 -15.14 9.59 33.72
C ASN A 23 -15.16 8.71 32.46
N VAL A 24 -16.06 9.00 31.52
CA VAL A 24 -15.89 8.60 30.13
C VAL A 24 -14.74 9.47 29.68
N THR A 25 -13.53 8.96 29.90
CA THR A 25 -12.34 9.52 29.30
C THR A 25 -12.62 9.68 27.80
N LEU A 26 -12.05 10.73 27.21
CA LEU A 26 -11.90 10.88 25.76
C LEU A 26 -10.53 10.28 25.35
N PRO A 27 -10.27 8.95 25.49
CA PRO A 27 -8.92 8.42 25.31
C PRO A 27 -8.48 8.39 23.83
N SER A 28 -9.38 8.60 22.86
CA SER A 28 -9.07 8.42 21.44
C SER A 28 -8.25 9.58 20.85
N LEU A 29 -8.61 10.84 21.16
CA LEU A 29 -7.93 12.01 20.60
C LEU A 29 -6.55 12.25 21.23
N ALA A 30 -6.43 12.06 22.55
CA ALA A 30 -5.16 12.18 23.25
C ALA A 30 -4.15 11.11 22.77
N LEU A 31 -4.62 9.87 22.61
CA LEU A 31 -3.79 8.77 22.10
C LEU A 31 -3.42 8.99 20.62
N ALA A 32 -4.34 9.48 19.78
CA ALA A 32 -4.03 9.81 18.39
C ALA A 32 -2.98 10.94 18.28
N SER A 33 -3.11 11.97 19.13
CA SER A 33 -2.14 13.08 19.21
C SER A 33 -0.76 12.59 19.66
N ALA A 34 -0.68 11.77 20.71
CA ALA A 34 0.57 11.19 21.20
C ALA A 34 1.25 10.32 20.13
N ARG A 35 0.48 9.51 19.39
CA ARG A 35 1.00 8.71 18.27
C ARG A 35 1.49 9.59 17.11
N ALA A 36 0.78 10.67 16.82
CA ALA A 36 1.17 11.60 15.77
C ALA A 36 2.49 12.33 16.09
N ALA A 37 2.68 12.68 17.36
CA ALA A 37 3.92 13.27 17.87
C ALA A 37 5.09 12.29 17.79
N SER A 38 4.92 11.04 18.23
CA SER A 38 6.01 10.05 18.23
C SER A 38 6.51 9.67 16.83
N PHE A 39 5.62 9.60 15.83
CA PHE A 39 6.07 9.46 14.43
C PHE A 39 6.85 10.68 13.93
N TYR A 40 6.43 11.88 14.33
CA TYR A 40 7.11 13.11 13.94
C TYR A 40 8.51 13.21 14.57
N GLU A 41 8.65 12.86 15.85
CA GLU A 41 9.94 12.82 16.55
C GLU A 41 10.94 11.88 15.87
N LEU A 42 10.49 10.68 15.48
CA LEU A 42 11.33 9.74 14.74
C LEU A 42 11.75 10.29 13.36
N TRP A 43 10.84 10.96 12.66
CA TRP A 43 11.14 11.59 11.38
C TRP A 43 12.09 12.78 11.55
N SER A 44 11.81 13.66 12.50
CA SER A 44 12.49 14.94 12.69
C SER A 44 13.95 14.77 13.09
N ARG A 45 14.28 13.69 13.84
CA ARG A 45 15.66 13.33 14.18
C ARG A 45 16.61 13.43 12.99
N THR A 46 16.17 13.01 11.79
CA THR A 46 17.04 12.94 10.61
C THR A 46 16.60 13.82 9.46
N ASP A 47 15.30 13.80 9.14
CA ASP A 47 14.77 14.36 7.90
C ASP A 47 14.41 15.85 8.04
N ASP A 48 14.16 16.36 9.25
CA ASP A 48 13.90 17.80 9.45
C ASP A 48 15.11 18.67 9.07
N LEU A 49 16.33 18.20 9.37
CA LEU A 49 17.57 18.88 8.98
C LEU A 49 17.78 18.90 7.45
N VAL A 50 17.28 17.88 6.75
CA VAL A 50 17.30 17.86 5.28
C VAL A 50 16.24 18.82 4.74
N TYR A 51 15.03 18.76 5.31
CA TYR A 51 13.89 19.60 4.94
C TYR A 51 14.17 21.09 5.09
N THR A 52 14.81 21.49 6.19
CA THR A 52 15.19 22.88 6.47
C THR A 52 16.45 23.34 5.73
N GLY A 53 17.15 22.43 5.04
CA GLY A 53 18.42 22.73 4.36
C GLY A 53 19.62 22.88 5.29
N ALA A 54 19.49 22.51 6.58
CA ALA A 54 20.58 22.53 7.55
C ALA A 54 21.70 21.51 7.21
N VAL A 55 21.36 20.44 6.50
CA VAL A 55 22.32 19.47 5.95
C VAL A 55 21.99 19.11 4.50
N SER A 56 23.01 18.72 3.73
CA SER A 56 22.85 18.17 2.38
C SER A 56 23.16 16.66 2.40
N ARG A 57 22.12 15.83 2.39
CA ARG A 57 22.19 14.36 2.33
C ARG A 57 20.85 13.77 1.86
N SER A 58 20.83 12.48 1.52
CA SER A 58 19.59 11.75 1.21
C SER A 58 18.66 11.67 2.43
N TRP A 59 17.35 11.62 2.15
CA TRP A 59 16.28 11.31 3.09
C TRP A 59 16.42 9.90 3.67
N VAL A 60 16.05 9.75 4.95
CA VAL A 60 15.92 8.44 5.65
C VAL A 60 14.50 7.88 5.49
N TRP A 61 13.48 8.73 5.58
CA TRP A 61 12.07 8.36 5.42
C TRP A 61 11.47 9.00 4.18
N GLY A 62 11.64 10.31 4.01
CA GLY A 62 11.14 11.06 2.85
C GLY A 62 10.55 12.42 3.25
N PRO A 63 10.34 13.31 2.27
CA PRO A 63 9.95 14.70 2.51
C PRO A 63 8.52 14.88 3.01
N LYS A 64 7.65 13.87 2.82
CA LYS A 64 6.23 13.94 3.21
C LYS A 64 5.66 12.56 3.50
N ILE A 65 4.56 12.56 4.25
CA ILE A 65 3.70 11.39 4.41
C ILE A 65 3.03 11.13 3.06
N LEU A 66 3.06 9.89 2.62
CA LEU A 66 2.24 9.40 1.51
C LEU A 66 0.85 9.13 2.09
N GLU A 67 -0.11 9.99 1.71
CA GLU A 67 -1.50 9.85 2.17
C GLU A 67 -2.01 8.46 1.83
N ASN A 68 -2.51 7.79 2.86
CA ASN A 68 -2.90 6.40 2.82
C ASN A 68 -4.16 6.28 3.68
N THR A 69 -5.28 5.99 3.03
CA THR A 69 -6.56 5.64 3.65
C THR A 69 -6.66 4.14 3.97
N TYR A 70 -5.57 3.38 3.79
CA TYR A 70 -5.52 1.94 4.01
C TYR A 70 -5.58 1.62 5.50
N LYS A 71 -6.39 0.61 5.81
CA LYS A 71 -6.51 0.02 7.14
C LYS A 71 -5.98 -1.39 7.04
N ASP A 72 -4.81 -1.63 7.62
CA ASP A 72 -4.24 -2.98 7.72
C ASP A 72 -4.96 -3.71 8.87
N LYS A 73 -5.79 -4.72 8.54
CA LYS A 73 -6.30 -5.66 9.54
C LYS A 73 -5.12 -6.46 10.07
N TYR A 74 -4.90 -6.42 11.38
CA TYR A 74 -3.73 -6.99 12.03
C TYR A 74 -4.07 -7.65 13.35
N ARG A 75 -3.57 -8.87 13.55
CA ARG A 75 -3.84 -9.68 14.75
C ARG A 75 -2.66 -9.63 15.73
N LEU A 76 -2.98 -9.29 16.97
CA LEU A 76 -2.02 -9.36 18.08
C LEU A 76 -1.89 -10.81 18.58
N ASN A 77 -0.70 -11.20 19.02
CA ASN A 77 -0.40 -12.54 19.49
C ASN A 77 -1.30 -12.93 20.68
N GLY A 78 -1.71 -14.20 20.72
CA GLY A 78 -2.58 -14.73 21.78
C GLY A 78 -4.03 -14.24 21.70
N THR A 79 -4.40 -13.52 20.64
CA THR A 79 -5.78 -13.07 20.41
C THR A 79 -6.34 -13.63 19.10
N ASN A 80 -7.66 -13.81 19.06
CA ASN A 80 -8.42 -14.03 17.83
C ASN A 80 -8.99 -12.72 17.25
N TYR A 81 -8.54 -11.57 17.78
CA TYR A 81 -9.05 -10.26 17.41
C TYR A 81 -8.14 -9.59 16.38
N TYR A 82 -8.72 -9.17 15.26
CA TYR A 82 -8.06 -8.35 14.26
C TYR A 82 -8.37 -6.87 14.54
N GLY A 83 -7.34 -6.10 14.87
CA GLY A 83 -7.39 -4.64 15.00
C GLY A 83 -6.91 -3.94 13.72
N THR A 84 -6.85 -2.62 13.75
CA THR A 84 -6.20 -1.83 12.69
C THR A 84 -4.77 -1.50 13.09
N ARG A 85 -3.80 -1.87 12.27
CA ARG A 85 -2.40 -1.46 12.44
C ARG A 85 -2.27 0.03 12.15
N ILE A 86 -1.62 0.75 13.05
CA ILE A 86 -1.39 2.19 12.92
C ILE A 86 -0.02 2.42 12.35
N PHE A 87 0.04 3.17 11.26
CA PHE A 87 1.28 3.39 10.56
C PHE A 87 1.30 4.76 9.85
N ARG A 88 2.50 5.18 9.45
CA ARG A 88 2.72 6.27 8.49
C ARG A 88 3.60 5.80 7.36
N GLN A 89 3.12 6.01 6.15
CA GLN A 89 3.83 5.67 4.93
C GLN A 89 4.64 6.89 4.45
N TYR A 90 5.89 6.66 4.09
CA TYR A 90 6.80 7.63 3.49
C TYR A 90 7.43 7.03 2.23
N ASP A 91 8.24 7.83 1.52
CA ASP A 91 8.88 7.41 0.27
C ASP A 91 9.78 6.20 0.43
N LYS A 92 10.65 6.22 1.45
CA LYS A 92 11.67 5.20 1.70
C LYS A 92 11.16 4.03 2.52
N GLY A 93 9.99 4.14 3.14
CA GLY A 93 9.40 3.04 3.91
C GLY A 93 8.19 3.43 4.74
N ARG A 94 7.80 2.56 5.68
CA ARG A 94 6.65 2.73 6.57
C ARG A 94 7.09 2.65 8.02
N MET A 95 6.60 3.56 8.86
CA MET A 95 6.68 3.49 10.31
C MET A 95 5.40 2.86 10.84
N GLU A 96 5.50 1.89 11.75
CA GLU A 96 4.35 1.18 12.32
C GLU A 96 4.46 1.14 13.83
N ILE A 97 3.33 1.28 14.51
CA ILE A 97 3.27 1.06 15.95
C ILE A 97 3.21 -0.44 16.24
N ASP A 98 4.09 -0.89 17.11
CA ASP A 98 4.08 -2.23 17.70
C ASP A 98 3.58 -2.14 19.15
N LEU A 99 2.32 -2.53 19.38
CA LEU A 99 1.68 -2.41 20.68
C LEU A 99 2.24 -3.39 21.73
N ARG A 100 3.15 -4.29 21.36
CA ARG A 100 3.87 -5.18 22.30
C ARG A 100 5.06 -4.51 22.95
N ALA A 101 5.68 -3.57 22.25
CA ALA A 101 6.86 -2.90 22.76
C ALA A 101 6.42 -1.90 23.84
N ASP A 102 7.28 -1.76 24.84
CA ASP A 102 7.16 -0.67 25.81
C ASP A 102 7.06 0.66 25.05
N PRO A 103 6.04 1.51 25.32
CA PRO A 103 5.90 2.82 24.69
C PRO A 103 7.17 3.69 24.75
N ASP A 104 8.00 3.50 25.76
CA ASP A 104 9.27 4.22 25.94
C ASP A 104 10.44 3.56 25.20
N SER A 105 10.22 2.38 24.60
CA SER A 105 11.21 1.70 23.78
C SER A 105 11.27 2.27 22.36
N LYS A 106 12.48 2.40 21.81
CA LYS A 106 12.67 2.68 20.38
C LYS A 106 11.93 1.70 19.45
N TRP A 107 11.60 0.49 19.92
CA TRP A 107 10.88 -0.52 19.14
C TRP A 107 9.37 -0.33 19.12
N PHE A 108 8.82 0.60 19.91
CA PHE A 108 7.40 0.95 19.88
C PHE A 108 6.96 1.45 18.51
N ILE A 109 7.82 2.24 17.85
CA ILE A 109 7.71 2.52 16.43
C ILE A 109 8.78 1.72 15.71
N ARG A 110 8.41 0.91 14.73
CA ARG A 110 9.36 0.13 13.93
C ARG A 110 9.15 0.34 12.44
N GLY A 111 10.20 0.08 11.66
CA GLY A 111 10.08 -0.02 10.21
C GLY A 111 9.31 -1.26 9.80
N GLY A 112 8.40 -1.11 8.84
CA GLY A 112 7.71 -2.23 8.20
C GLY A 112 8.63 -3.13 7.38
N THR A 113 8.33 -4.43 7.35
CA THR A 113 9.05 -5.45 6.57
C THR A 113 8.67 -5.46 5.10
N LEU A 114 8.51 -4.26 4.51
CA LEU A 114 7.89 -4.06 3.20
C LEU A 114 8.63 -4.80 2.08
N VAL A 115 9.96 -4.91 2.16
CA VAL A 115 10.76 -5.61 1.15
C VAL A 115 10.50 -7.11 1.19
N LYS A 116 10.45 -7.72 2.37
CA LYS A 116 10.10 -9.16 2.52
C LYS A 116 8.74 -9.45 1.90
N GLU A 117 7.78 -8.60 2.22
CA GLU A 117 6.40 -8.78 1.76
C GLU A 117 6.30 -8.66 0.24
N MET A 118 6.96 -7.68 -0.38
CA MET A 118 7.01 -7.53 -1.83
C MET A 118 7.80 -8.63 -2.54
N VAL A 119 8.85 -9.20 -1.92
CA VAL A 119 9.61 -10.33 -2.48
C VAL A 119 8.80 -11.62 -2.47
N VAL A 120 8.02 -11.87 -1.41
CA VAL A 120 7.20 -13.08 -1.28
C VAL A 120 5.84 -12.93 -1.95
N GLY A 121 5.36 -11.69 -2.11
CA GLY A 121 4.03 -11.42 -2.64
C GLY A 121 2.91 -11.67 -1.62
N ARG A 122 3.20 -11.53 -0.33
CA ARG A 122 2.25 -11.70 0.78
C ARG A 122 2.54 -10.66 1.87
N ILE A 123 1.50 -10.17 2.53
CA ILE A 123 1.62 -9.18 3.61
C ILE A 123 1.60 -9.83 4.98
N GLN A 124 2.34 -9.26 5.93
CA GLN A 124 2.26 -9.68 7.32
C GLN A 124 0.95 -9.19 7.94
N VAL A 125 0.12 -10.13 8.42
CA VAL A 125 -1.19 -9.85 9.04
C VAL A 125 -1.24 -10.16 10.54
N SER A 126 -0.15 -10.69 11.10
CA SER A 126 -0.06 -10.92 12.54
C SER A 126 1.36 -10.75 13.09
N GLU A 127 1.44 -10.75 14.41
CA GLU A 127 2.69 -10.70 15.17
C GLU A 127 3.49 -12.00 15.18
N ASP A 128 2.83 -13.15 15.05
CA ASP A 128 3.46 -14.47 14.99
C ASP A 128 3.99 -14.82 13.58
N GLY A 129 3.84 -13.88 12.62
CA GLY A 129 4.37 -14.02 11.26
C GLY A 129 3.38 -14.63 10.27
N GLU A 130 2.08 -14.69 10.62
CA GLU A 130 1.01 -15.02 9.69
C GLU A 130 1.04 -14.04 8.51
N THR A 131 0.85 -14.58 7.32
CA THR A 131 0.83 -13.80 6.09
C THR A 131 -0.43 -14.08 5.27
N SER A 132 -0.94 -13.03 4.64
CA SER A 132 -2.08 -13.12 3.73
C SER A 132 -1.66 -12.73 2.31
N ALA A 133 -2.31 -13.32 1.31
CA ALA A 133 -2.33 -12.73 -0.01
C ALA A 133 -3.04 -11.37 0.03
N LEU A 134 -2.72 -10.52 -0.94
CA LEU A 134 -3.38 -9.21 -1.12
C LEU A 134 -4.76 -9.29 -1.73
N ASN A 135 -5.08 -10.42 -2.37
CA ASN A 135 -6.34 -10.64 -3.04
C ASN A 135 -6.97 -11.96 -2.57
N PRO A 136 -8.31 -12.08 -2.66
CA PRO A 136 -9.06 -13.26 -2.24
C PRO A 136 -8.89 -14.47 -3.17
N LEU A 137 -8.10 -14.35 -4.25
CA LEU A 137 -7.73 -15.49 -5.09
C LEU A 137 -6.57 -16.31 -4.48
N ASP A 138 -6.00 -15.85 -3.36
CA ASP A 138 -4.83 -16.41 -2.67
C ASP A 138 -3.60 -16.59 -3.59
N LEU A 139 -3.49 -15.73 -4.60
CA LEU A 139 -2.35 -15.73 -5.51
C LEU A 139 -1.16 -15.04 -4.84
N THR A 140 -0.01 -15.72 -4.80
CA THR A 140 1.25 -15.07 -4.50
C THR A 140 1.61 -14.13 -5.63
N THR A 141 1.75 -12.85 -5.30
CA THR A 141 1.97 -11.80 -6.28
C THR A 141 3.22 -10.98 -5.95
N PRO A 142 4.44 -11.56 -6.04
CA PRO A 142 5.67 -10.80 -5.84
C PRO A 142 5.71 -9.54 -6.72
N ALA A 143 6.19 -8.44 -6.17
CA ALA A 143 6.09 -7.15 -6.83
C ALA A 143 6.97 -7.11 -8.10
N GLN A 144 6.35 -6.77 -9.24
CA GLN A 144 7.01 -6.63 -10.54
C GLN A 144 7.67 -5.24 -10.74
N ILE A 145 7.81 -4.49 -9.65
CA ILE A 145 8.38 -3.15 -9.60
C ILE A 145 9.92 -3.27 -9.52
N PRO A 146 10.68 -2.50 -10.32
CA PRO A 146 12.13 -2.39 -10.17
C PRO A 146 12.55 -2.10 -8.72
N VAL A 147 13.54 -2.82 -8.19
CA VAL A 147 13.99 -2.62 -6.80
C VAL A 147 14.71 -1.28 -6.59
N VAL A 148 15.34 -0.77 -7.64
CA VAL A 148 16.11 0.48 -7.70
C VAL A 148 15.97 1.09 -9.10
N GLY A 149 16.20 2.39 -9.23
CA GLY A 149 16.09 3.11 -10.51
C GLY A 149 14.67 3.56 -10.86
N ASP A 150 14.44 3.81 -12.15
CA ASP A 150 13.20 4.38 -12.68
C ASP A 150 12.04 3.37 -12.60
N PRO A 151 10.92 3.69 -11.93
CA PRO A 151 9.85 2.73 -11.64
C PRO A 151 9.04 2.30 -12.87
N ALA A 152 8.96 3.15 -13.90
CA ALA A 152 8.24 2.87 -15.15
C ALA A 152 9.10 2.18 -16.22
N SER A 153 10.34 1.80 -15.89
CA SER A 153 11.27 1.25 -16.87
C SER A 153 10.88 -0.18 -17.31
N THR A 154 10.76 -0.39 -18.61
CA THR A 154 10.65 -1.73 -19.24
C THR A 154 12.00 -2.41 -19.46
N SER A 155 13.08 -1.86 -18.87
CA SER A 155 14.45 -2.38 -19.00
C SER A 155 14.64 -3.74 -18.29
N ASN A 156 15.82 -4.33 -18.50
CA ASN A 156 16.28 -5.56 -17.84
C ASN A 156 16.63 -5.36 -16.33
N THR A 157 16.00 -4.38 -15.68
CA THR A 157 16.21 -4.06 -14.26
C THR A 157 15.56 -5.13 -13.37
N PRO A 158 16.27 -5.69 -12.38
CA PRO A 158 15.72 -6.60 -11.39
C PRO A 158 14.52 -6.00 -10.62
N THR A 159 13.52 -6.83 -10.35
CA THR A 159 12.33 -6.49 -9.56
C THR A 159 12.35 -7.23 -8.23
N TYR A 160 11.42 -6.91 -7.32
CA TYR A 160 11.27 -7.70 -6.10
C TYR A 160 11.01 -9.18 -6.41
N ALA A 161 10.21 -9.46 -7.44
CA ALA A 161 9.93 -10.80 -7.94
C ALA A 161 11.18 -11.55 -8.45
N THR A 162 12.18 -10.84 -8.99
CA THR A 162 13.47 -11.44 -9.37
C THR A 162 14.14 -12.14 -8.18
N PHE A 163 14.02 -11.55 -6.97
CA PHE A 163 14.70 -12.03 -5.77
C PHE A 163 13.94 -13.11 -5.00
N THR A 164 12.73 -13.51 -5.43
CA THR A 164 11.97 -14.58 -4.79
C THR A 164 12.78 -15.88 -4.72
N ASN A 165 13.63 -16.20 -5.69
CA ASN A 165 14.47 -17.40 -5.68
C ASN A 165 15.87 -17.21 -5.06
N TYR A 166 16.21 -15.99 -4.63
CA TYR A 166 17.53 -15.62 -4.13
C TYR A 166 17.48 -15.08 -2.70
N SER A 167 16.38 -15.34 -1.99
CA SER A 167 16.14 -14.77 -0.67
C SER A 167 16.07 -15.80 0.46
N SER A 168 16.57 -15.43 1.64
CA SER A 168 16.42 -16.23 2.86
C SER A 168 14.96 -16.47 3.26
N ILE A 169 14.03 -15.62 2.81
CA ILE A 169 12.60 -15.78 3.10
C ILE A 169 12.01 -16.99 2.38
N THR A 170 12.59 -17.39 1.25
CA THR A 170 12.25 -18.60 0.50
C THR A 170 13.27 -19.73 0.70
N GLY A 171 14.15 -19.57 1.70
CA GLY A 171 15.13 -20.59 2.11
C GLY A 171 16.49 -20.50 1.40
N TYR A 172 16.70 -19.57 0.48
CA TYR A 172 18.01 -19.38 -0.16
C TYR A 172 19.00 -18.74 0.82
N ARG A 173 20.17 -19.37 1.00
CA ARG A 173 21.25 -18.89 1.87
C ARG A 173 22.58 -19.02 1.13
N SER A 174 23.58 -18.25 1.54
CA SER A 174 24.94 -18.32 1.01
C SER A 174 25.96 -18.56 2.14
N PRO A 175 27.11 -19.19 1.86
CA PRO A 175 28.15 -19.35 2.85
C PRO A 175 28.80 -18.00 3.19
N ASP A 176 29.51 -17.95 4.32
CA ASP A 176 30.39 -16.82 4.66
C ASP A 176 31.50 -16.70 3.61
N GLN A 177 31.53 -15.56 2.93
CA GLN A 177 32.47 -15.23 1.85
C GLN A 177 33.23 -13.93 2.15
N ARG A 178 33.34 -13.55 3.44
CA ARG A 178 34.10 -12.34 3.83
C ARG A 178 35.52 -12.35 3.23
N GLY A 179 35.93 -11.18 2.75
CA GLY A 179 37.18 -10.96 2.03
C GLY A 179 37.09 -11.19 0.51
N GLN A 180 36.03 -11.80 -0.01
CA GLN A 180 35.79 -11.94 -1.45
C GLN A 180 35.07 -10.72 -2.01
N SER A 181 35.10 -10.53 -3.34
CA SER A 181 34.37 -9.45 -4.04
C SER A 181 32.95 -9.89 -4.40
N VAL A 182 32.00 -8.94 -4.47
CA VAL A 182 30.71 -9.16 -5.11
C VAL A 182 30.94 -9.45 -6.60
N ALA A 183 30.82 -10.73 -6.96
CA ALA A 183 31.26 -11.25 -8.25
C ALA A 183 30.11 -11.63 -9.21
N LYS A 184 28.88 -11.17 -8.96
CA LYS A 184 27.70 -11.54 -9.76
C LYS A 184 26.91 -10.33 -10.23
N LEU A 185 26.57 -10.33 -11.51
CA LEU A 185 25.59 -9.43 -12.11
C LEU A 185 24.26 -10.18 -12.30
N ILE A 186 23.16 -9.59 -11.84
CA ILE A 186 21.80 -10.11 -11.95
C ILE A 186 20.95 -9.26 -12.90
N ASN A 187 20.09 -9.91 -13.66
CA ASN A 187 19.15 -9.26 -14.57
C ASN A 187 17.68 -9.45 -14.13
N ARG A 188 16.71 -8.89 -14.86
CA ARG A 188 15.28 -8.99 -14.53
C ARG A 188 14.77 -10.43 -14.46
N ALA A 189 15.25 -11.30 -15.34
CA ALA A 189 14.87 -12.72 -15.39
C ALA A 189 15.49 -13.55 -14.24
N GLY A 190 16.44 -12.98 -13.49
CA GLY A 190 17.18 -13.67 -12.45
C GLY A 190 18.44 -14.36 -12.98
N ASP A 191 18.82 -14.16 -14.24
CA ASP A 191 20.05 -14.75 -14.76
C ASP A 191 21.26 -14.11 -14.08
N LEU A 192 22.19 -14.96 -13.67
CA LEU A 192 23.44 -14.56 -13.01
C LEU A 192 24.61 -14.72 -13.97
N VAL A 193 25.39 -13.65 -14.14
CA VAL A 193 26.64 -13.64 -14.91
C VAL A 193 27.79 -13.27 -13.99
N GLN A 194 28.94 -13.93 -14.16
CA GLN A 194 30.16 -13.57 -13.44
C GLN A 194 30.59 -12.14 -13.79
N TYR A 195 30.78 -11.32 -12.78
CA TYR A 195 31.17 -9.93 -12.92
C TYR A 195 31.83 -9.44 -11.62
N ASP A 196 33.14 -9.23 -11.66
CA ASP A 196 33.88 -8.57 -10.59
C ASP A 196 34.23 -7.15 -11.05
N SER A 197 33.82 -6.15 -10.28
CA SER A 197 34.11 -4.75 -10.58
C SER A 197 35.55 -4.36 -10.25
N GLY A 198 36.24 -5.15 -9.41
CA GLY A 198 37.52 -4.77 -8.82
C GLY A 198 37.42 -3.61 -7.82
N ASP A 199 36.19 -3.21 -7.45
CA ASP A 199 35.95 -2.10 -6.52
C ASP A 199 36.21 -2.55 -5.07
N PRO A 200 37.11 -1.89 -4.31
CA PRO A 200 37.34 -2.20 -2.90
C PRO A 200 36.09 -2.09 -2.03
N LYS A 201 35.10 -1.26 -2.42
CA LYS A 201 33.82 -1.13 -1.71
C LYS A 201 32.85 -2.29 -2.00
N ALA A 202 33.14 -3.11 -3.00
CA ALA A 202 32.43 -4.35 -3.29
C ALA A 202 33.01 -5.58 -2.57
N VAL A 203 34.03 -5.42 -1.73
CA VAL A 203 34.52 -6.51 -0.89
C VAL A 203 33.49 -6.84 0.19
N LEU A 204 33.15 -8.12 0.34
CA LEU A 204 32.28 -8.65 1.39
C LEU A 204 32.99 -8.51 2.74
N GLU A 205 32.41 -7.72 3.63
CA GLU A 205 33.06 -7.34 4.90
C GLU A 205 32.38 -8.00 6.11
N ASN A 206 31.05 -8.10 6.08
CA ASN A 206 30.27 -8.74 7.13
C ASN A 206 29.49 -9.95 6.60
N TYR A 207 29.11 -10.86 7.50
CA TYR A 207 28.23 -11.99 7.22
C TYR A 207 27.16 -12.09 8.32
N GLU A 208 25.90 -12.05 7.94
CA GLU A 208 24.76 -12.23 8.84
C GLU A 208 24.39 -13.70 8.93
N SER A 209 24.69 -14.32 10.07
CA SER A 209 24.41 -15.73 10.31
C SER A 209 22.91 -16.05 10.41
N ALA A 210 22.06 -15.11 10.86
CA ALA A 210 20.63 -15.32 11.04
C ALA A 210 19.91 -15.58 9.71
N THR A 211 20.29 -14.88 8.66
CA THR A 211 19.72 -15.04 7.31
C THR A 211 20.65 -15.74 6.32
N GLY A 212 21.94 -15.84 6.64
CA GLY A 212 22.95 -16.50 5.80
C GLY A 212 23.37 -15.67 4.61
N HIS A 213 23.66 -14.37 4.82
CA HIS A 213 24.00 -13.45 3.75
C HIS A 213 25.19 -12.54 4.06
N ASN A 214 26.02 -12.31 3.05
CA ASN A 214 27.16 -11.41 3.14
C ASN A 214 26.74 -9.95 2.91
N ILE A 215 27.51 -9.00 3.42
CA ILE A 215 27.27 -7.56 3.26
C ILE A 215 28.57 -6.90 2.77
N PRO A 216 28.53 -6.13 1.66
CA PRO A 216 29.71 -5.49 1.11
C PRO A 216 30.13 -4.26 1.93
N ARG A 217 31.42 -3.92 1.87
CA ARG A 217 32.03 -2.78 2.56
C ARG A 217 31.27 -1.47 2.34
N ALA A 218 30.80 -1.20 1.11
CA ALA A 218 30.01 -0.01 0.80
C ALA A 218 28.84 0.18 1.78
N PHE A 219 28.13 -0.90 2.11
CA PHE A 219 26.98 -0.86 3.00
C PHE A 219 27.38 -0.92 4.47
N VAL A 220 28.45 -1.63 4.83
CA VAL A 220 29.00 -1.60 6.20
C VAL A 220 29.50 -0.20 6.58
N GLU A 221 30.18 0.51 5.68
CA GLU A 221 30.57 1.90 5.88
C GLU A 221 29.34 2.81 6.04
N TYR A 222 28.32 2.59 5.21
CA TYR A 222 27.07 3.35 5.26
C TYR A 222 26.33 3.14 6.60
N PHE A 223 26.29 1.91 7.12
CA PHE A 223 25.76 1.55 8.43
C PHE A 223 26.37 2.36 9.59
N ASN A 224 27.65 2.72 9.46
CA ASN A 224 28.39 3.44 10.47
C ASN A 224 28.49 4.95 10.18
N LYS A 225 27.71 5.46 9.21
CA LYS A 225 27.74 6.89 8.86
C LYS A 225 27.27 7.75 10.03
N ARG A 226 28.08 8.73 10.38
CA ARG A 226 27.77 9.76 11.37
C ARG A 226 27.42 11.09 10.70
N GLY A 227 26.61 11.90 11.38
CA GLY A 227 26.29 13.25 10.94
C GLY A 227 25.34 13.94 11.92
N LEU A 228 24.94 15.15 11.55
CA LEU A 228 24.03 15.96 12.37
C LEU A 228 22.64 15.32 12.43
N VAL A 229 22.08 15.24 13.64
CA VAL A 229 20.74 14.75 13.96
C VAL A 229 20.14 15.62 15.06
N LEU A 230 18.82 15.57 15.25
CA LEU A 230 18.17 16.15 16.42
C LEU A 230 18.11 15.12 17.54
N ASP A 231 18.53 15.49 18.76
CA ASP A 231 18.31 14.68 19.96
C ASP A 231 16.84 14.77 20.44
N GLU A 232 16.50 14.06 21.51
CA GLU A 232 15.14 14.04 22.10
C GLU A 232 14.67 15.42 22.59
N ASN A 233 15.58 16.36 22.84
CA ASN A 233 15.28 17.73 23.23
C ASN A 233 15.26 18.69 22.03
N GLY A 234 15.48 18.19 20.81
CA GLY A 234 15.56 18.99 19.58
C GLY A 234 16.90 19.70 19.36
N ASN A 235 17.95 19.38 20.13
CA ASN A 235 19.29 19.94 19.90
C ASN A 235 19.98 19.24 18.74
N GLN A 236 20.77 19.99 17.98
CA GLN A 236 21.61 19.43 16.92
C GLN A 236 22.87 18.77 17.51
N VAL A 237 23.02 17.46 17.31
CA VAL A 237 24.16 16.67 17.80
C VAL A 237 24.76 15.81 16.67
N THR A 238 26.03 15.42 16.78
CA THR A 238 26.70 14.54 15.79
C THR A 238 26.77 13.10 16.26
N GLU A 239 25.94 12.24 15.67
CA GLU A 239 25.79 10.83 16.06
C GLU A 239 25.70 9.93 14.84
N ASN A 240 25.53 8.62 15.05
CA ASN A 240 25.14 7.70 13.98
C ASN A 240 23.80 8.13 13.39
N LEU A 241 23.70 8.11 12.07
CA LEU A 241 22.47 8.51 11.38
C LEU A 241 21.33 7.54 11.66
N PHE A 242 21.63 6.25 11.83
CA PHE A 242 20.65 5.21 12.08
C PHE A 242 21.27 4.03 12.85
N ASP A 243 20.43 3.28 13.54
CA ASP A 243 20.71 1.91 13.97
C ASP A 243 20.41 0.97 12.78
N PRO A 244 21.40 0.22 12.25
CA PRO A 244 21.20 -0.59 11.05
C PRO A 244 20.14 -1.68 11.18
N ILE A 245 20.08 -2.37 12.32
CA ILE A 245 19.10 -3.44 12.53
C ILE A 245 17.70 -2.85 12.65
N TYR A 246 17.59 -1.70 13.33
CA TYR A 246 16.33 -0.98 13.45
C TYR A 246 15.79 -0.52 12.09
N LEU A 247 16.63 0.11 11.26
CA LEU A 247 16.18 0.73 10.01
C LEU A 247 16.07 -0.25 8.83
N PHE A 248 17.09 -1.11 8.64
CA PHE A 248 17.16 -2.01 7.48
C PHE A 248 16.65 -3.42 7.81
N GLY A 249 16.87 -3.89 9.05
CA GLY A 249 16.75 -5.31 9.39
C GLY A 249 17.91 -6.13 8.84
N TYR A 250 17.76 -7.45 8.83
CA TYR A 250 18.77 -8.35 8.28
C TYR A 250 18.81 -8.31 6.74
N PRO A 251 19.98 -8.54 6.11
CA PRO A 251 20.05 -8.80 4.68
C PRO A 251 19.23 -10.04 4.35
N ILE A 252 18.39 -9.97 3.31
CA ILE A 252 17.59 -11.10 2.86
C ILE A 252 18.06 -11.67 1.54
N THR A 253 19.10 -11.10 0.92
CA THR A 253 19.78 -11.59 -0.29
C THR A 253 21.28 -11.37 -0.18
N GLU A 254 22.07 -12.05 -1.03
CA GLU A 254 23.42 -11.57 -1.35
C GLU A 254 23.36 -10.19 -2.03
N PRO A 255 24.44 -9.41 -2.00
CA PRO A 255 24.59 -8.26 -2.88
C PRO A 255 24.82 -8.71 -4.33
N TYR A 256 24.29 -7.95 -5.28
CA TYR A 256 24.48 -8.19 -6.71
C TYR A 256 24.75 -6.89 -7.45
N TRP A 257 25.55 -6.96 -8.52
CA TRP A 257 25.59 -5.91 -9.53
C TRP A 257 24.36 -6.02 -10.44
N ALA A 258 23.84 -4.89 -10.93
CA ALA A 258 22.76 -4.85 -11.89
C ALA A 258 22.90 -3.64 -12.81
N ARG A 259 22.44 -3.77 -14.06
CA ARG A 259 22.24 -2.63 -14.95
C ARG A 259 20.81 -2.14 -14.78
N VAL A 260 20.66 -0.89 -14.37
CA VAL A 260 19.37 -0.29 -14.03
C VAL A 260 19.20 1.04 -14.73
N MET A 261 17.96 1.47 -14.97
CA MET A 261 17.70 2.79 -15.56
C MET A 261 17.61 3.84 -14.45
N VAL A 262 18.36 4.93 -14.58
CA VAL A 262 18.31 6.08 -13.68
C VAL A 262 18.21 7.34 -14.53
N GLY A 263 17.09 8.05 -14.45
CA GLY A 263 16.83 9.23 -15.28
C GLY A 263 16.92 8.92 -16.78
N GLY A 264 16.44 7.75 -17.20
CA GLY A 264 16.49 7.28 -18.58
C GLY A 264 17.86 6.79 -19.06
N LYS A 265 18.88 6.70 -18.18
CA LYS A 265 20.23 6.21 -18.52
C LYS A 265 20.51 4.86 -17.88
N SER A 266 21.10 3.94 -18.62
CA SER A 266 21.57 2.66 -18.08
C SER A 266 22.81 2.87 -17.21
N THR A 267 22.67 2.58 -15.92
CA THR A 267 23.69 2.75 -14.88
C THR A 267 24.00 1.41 -14.24
N LEU A 268 25.27 1.13 -13.98
CA LEU A 268 25.68 -0.06 -13.22
C LEU A 268 25.63 0.26 -11.72
N VAL A 269 24.87 -0.52 -10.96
CA VAL A 269 24.69 -0.33 -9.52
C VAL A 269 24.88 -1.67 -8.79
N MET A 270 25.47 -1.63 -7.61
CA MET A 270 25.43 -2.76 -6.68
C MET A 270 24.21 -2.57 -5.78
N LEU A 271 23.41 -3.60 -5.58
CA LEU A 271 22.20 -3.54 -4.76
C LEU A 271 22.16 -4.69 -3.76
N GLN A 272 21.47 -4.48 -2.66
CA GLN A 272 21.13 -5.54 -1.71
C GLN A 272 19.78 -5.26 -1.04
N LEU A 273 19.01 -6.33 -0.87
CA LEU A 273 17.72 -6.29 -0.20
C LEU A 273 17.90 -6.66 1.27
N PHE A 274 17.30 -5.85 2.14
CA PHE A 274 17.16 -6.08 3.57
C PHE A 274 15.68 -6.21 3.91
N GLU A 275 15.35 -6.65 5.13
CA GLU A 275 13.96 -6.91 5.49
C GLU A 275 13.02 -5.71 5.27
N ARG A 276 13.52 -4.49 5.53
CA ARG A 276 12.73 -3.25 5.58
C ARG A 276 13.10 -2.26 4.48
N ARG A 277 14.26 -2.41 3.85
CA ARG A 277 14.88 -1.43 2.96
C ARG A 277 15.71 -2.10 1.86
N ILE A 278 15.95 -1.34 0.81
CA ILE A 278 16.89 -1.71 -0.26
C ILE A 278 17.99 -0.68 -0.26
N LEU A 279 19.24 -1.13 -0.33
CA LEU A 279 20.39 -0.27 -0.55
C LEU A 279 20.92 -0.45 -1.96
N SER A 280 21.34 0.67 -2.54
CA SER A 280 22.07 0.72 -3.80
C SER A 280 23.39 1.43 -3.59
N TYR A 281 24.42 1.01 -4.31
CA TYR A 281 25.73 1.64 -4.38
C TYR A 281 26.10 1.91 -5.84
N THR A 282 26.39 3.18 -6.14
CA THR A 282 26.78 3.66 -7.46
C THR A 282 28.16 4.32 -7.38
N PRO A 283 29.25 3.64 -7.78
CA PRO A 283 30.62 4.15 -7.60
C PRO A 283 30.87 5.50 -8.27
N THR A 284 30.18 5.77 -9.38
CA THR A 284 30.33 6.98 -10.18
C THR A 284 29.62 8.20 -9.61
N ASN A 285 28.77 8.04 -8.58
CA ASN A 285 28.15 9.17 -7.89
C ASN A 285 29.18 9.88 -6.99
N ALA A 286 28.91 11.16 -6.67
CA ALA A 286 29.70 11.87 -5.67
C ALA A 286 29.64 11.14 -4.31
N PRO A 287 30.71 11.20 -3.48
CA PRO A 287 30.88 10.34 -2.30
C PRO A 287 29.67 10.29 -1.36
N GLU A 288 28.99 11.41 -1.15
CA GLU A 288 27.83 11.54 -0.28
C GLU A 288 26.54 10.92 -0.84
N TRP A 289 26.50 10.65 -2.14
CA TRP A 289 25.40 10.04 -2.91
C TRP A 289 25.75 8.65 -3.47
N GLN A 290 26.89 8.09 -3.07
CA GLN A 290 27.28 6.76 -3.54
C GLN A 290 26.36 5.66 -3.03
N VAL A 291 25.83 5.78 -1.81
CA VAL A 291 24.87 4.82 -1.24
C VAL A 291 23.52 5.49 -1.03
N GLU A 292 22.47 4.90 -1.58
CA GLU A 292 21.11 5.42 -1.51
C GLU A 292 20.11 4.33 -1.14
N MET A 293 19.07 4.73 -0.40
CA MET A 293 17.94 3.86 -0.06
C MET A 293 16.88 3.91 -1.18
N GLY A 294 16.36 2.75 -1.58
CA GLY A 294 15.26 2.67 -2.55
C GLY A 294 13.96 3.30 -2.02
N ASN A 295 13.06 3.72 -2.92
CA ASN A 295 11.73 4.24 -2.58
C ASN A 295 10.75 3.12 -2.21
N VAL A 296 11.16 2.24 -1.29
CA VAL A 296 10.43 1.02 -0.90
C VAL A 296 9.01 1.33 -0.44
N GLY A 297 8.79 2.48 0.20
CA GLY A 297 7.47 2.85 0.66
C GLY A 297 6.51 3.24 -0.48
N GLN A 298 7.01 3.94 -1.51
CA GLN A 298 6.24 4.18 -2.73
C GLN A 298 5.96 2.87 -3.47
N HIS A 299 6.97 2.01 -3.58
CA HIS A 299 6.82 0.71 -4.25
C HIS A 299 5.77 -0.16 -3.57
N TYR A 300 5.79 -0.21 -2.23
CA TYR A 300 4.83 -0.97 -1.45
C TYR A 300 3.40 -0.47 -1.66
N LEU A 301 3.19 0.85 -1.63
CA LEU A 301 1.87 1.43 -1.89
C LEU A 301 1.38 1.12 -3.31
N ALA A 302 2.25 1.25 -4.32
CA ALA A 302 1.92 0.92 -5.71
C ALA A 302 1.57 -0.57 -5.86
N TRP A 303 2.32 -1.45 -5.19
CA TRP A 303 2.05 -2.89 -5.18
C TRP A 303 0.71 -3.21 -4.53
N ARG A 304 0.37 -2.58 -3.40
CA ARG A 304 -0.93 -2.72 -2.73
C ARG A 304 -2.09 -2.26 -3.64
N ILE A 305 -1.99 -1.08 -4.24
CA ILE A 305 -3.01 -0.53 -5.18
C ILE A 305 -3.29 -1.47 -6.36
N GLN A 306 -2.26 -2.14 -6.89
CA GLN A 306 -2.43 -3.07 -8.01
C GLN A 306 -3.24 -4.33 -7.63
N HIS A 307 -3.12 -4.77 -6.38
CA HIS A 307 -3.58 -6.08 -5.93
C HIS A 307 -4.71 -6.07 -4.92
N GLU A 308 -5.07 -4.92 -4.36
CA GLU A 308 -6.28 -4.73 -3.55
C GLU A 308 -7.26 -3.91 -4.38
N LEU A 309 -8.52 -4.36 -4.48
CA LEU A 309 -9.52 -3.57 -5.19
C LEU A 309 -10.23 -2.62 -4.23
N THR A 310 -10.08 -1.32 -4.50
CA THR A 310 -10.86 -0.24 -3.87
C THR A 310 -11.63 0.57 -4.91
N PHE A 311 -12.75 1.18 -4.52
CA PHE A 311 -13.48 2.11 -5.39
C PHE A 311 -12.68 3.36 -5.71
N THR A 312 -12.02 3.95 -4.71
CA THR A 312 -11.16 5.12 -4.89
C THR A 312 -9.70 4.73 -5.05
N GLY A 313 -8.94 5.57 -5.76
CA GLY A 313 -7.52 5.38 -5.98
C GLY A 313 -7.07 5.97 -7.31
N PRO A 314 -5.75 6.03 -7.57
CA PRO A 314 -5.25 6.36 -8.90
C PRO A 314 -5.70 5.28 -9.90
N PRO A 315 -5.95 5.62 -11.17
CA PRO A 315 -6.38 4.65 -12.16
C PRO A 315 -5.38 3.49 -12.32
N ARG A 316 -5.84 2.25 -12.10
CA ARG A 316 -5.00 1.04 -12.28
C ARG A 316 -4.90 0.55 -13.73
N ILE A 317 -5.76 1.06 -14.62
CA ILE A 317 -5.68 0.83 -16.06
C ILE A 317 -5.65 2.17 -16.79
N SER A 318 -4.93 2.25 -17.90
CA SER A 318 -4.90 3.44 -18.76
C SER A 318 -6.21 3.64 -19.51
N LEU A 319 -6.45 4.85 -20.02
CA LEU A 319 -7.55 5.14 -20.95
C LEU A 319 -7.52 4.22 -22.18
N GLU A 320 -6.34 3.97 -22.74
CA GLU A 320 -6.17 3.04 -23.86
C GLU A 320 -6.61 1.63 -23.50
N LYS A 321 -6.20 1.12 -22.32
CA LYS A 321 -6.64 -0.19 -21.83
C LYS A 321 -8.14 -0.22 -21.59
N PHE A 322 -8.71 0.80 -20.94
CA PHE A 322 -10.15 0.94 -20.70
C PHE A 322 -10.94 0.87 -22.02
N THR A 323 -10.50 1.62 -23.04
CA THR A 323 -11.12 1.64 -24.37
C THR A 323 -11.01 0.27 -25.05
N SER A 324 -9.83 -0.35 -25.06
CA SER A 324 -9.62 -1.68 -25.67
C SER A 324 -10.47 -2.77 -25.02
N VAL A 325 -10.74 -2.67 -23.71
CA VAL A 325 -11.62 -3.60 -23.02
C VAL A 325 -13.06 -3.41 -23.50
N LEU A 326 -13.56 -2.17 -23.54
CA LEU A 326 -14.90 -1.87 -24.06
C LEU A 326 -15.09 -2.38 -25.51
N GLU A 327 -14.08 -2.20 -26.36
CA GLU A 327 -14.07 -2.73 -27.73
C GLU A 327 -14.18 -4.25 -27.76
N SER A 328 -13.45 -4.96 -26.89
CA SER A 328 -13.48 -6.44 -26.85
C SER A 328 -14.84 -7.01 -26.43
N TYR A 329 -15.66 -6.24 -25.72
CA TYR A 329 -17.04 -6.58 -25.39
C TYR A 329 -18.05 -6.11 -26.46
N ASN A 330 -17.62 -5.43 -27.53
CA ASN A 330 -18.51 -4.73 -28.47
C ASN A 330 -19.45 -3.74 -27.76
N SER A 331 -18.93 -3.05 -26.73
CA SER A 331 -19.74 -2.18 -25.89
C SER A 331 -20.31 -0.99 -26.68
N PRO A 332 -21.58 -0.59 -26.45
CA PRO A 332 -22.17 0.56 -27.11
C PRO A 332 -21.51 1.89 -26.70
N VAL A 333 -20.70 1.90 -25.64
CA VAL A 333 -20.10 3.13 -25.08
C VAL A 333 -18.68 3.40 -25.56
N VAL A 334 -18.13 2.58 -26.47
CA VAL A 334 -16.80 2.78 -27.06
C VAL A 334 -16.61 4.22 -27.59
N PRO A 335 -17.56 4.82 -28.33
CA PRO A 335 -17.40 6.20 -28.83
C PRO A 335 -17.29 7.26 -27.72
N GLU A 336 -17.75 6.97 -26.51
CA GLU A 336 -17.77 7.89 -25.36
C GLU A 336 -16.68 7.55 -24.32
N ALA A 337 -15.79 6.58 -24.59
CA ALA A 337 -14.86 6.01 -23.61
C ALA A 337 -13.98 7.06 -22.91
N THR A 338 -13.49 8.07 -23.64
CA THR A 338 -12.67 9.15 -23.06
C THR A 338 -13.46 9.98 -22.05
N ASP A 339 -14.69 10.36 -22.36
CA ASP A 339 -15.52 11.19 -21.47
C ASP A 339 -15.95 10.39 -20.23
N LEU A 340 -16.27 9.11 -20.39
CA LEU A 340 -16.62 8.22 -19.28
C LEU A 340 -15.43 7.98 -18.34
N TYR A 341 -14.24 7.74 -18.90
CA TYR A 341 -13.00 7.62 -18.12
C TYR A 341 -12.70 8.90 -17.34
N ASN A 342 -12.77 10.06 -18.00
CA ASN A 342 -12.54 11.36 -17.35
C ASN A 342 -13.57 11.62 -16.24
N THR A 343 -14.84 11.27 -16.46
CA THR A 343 -15.90 11.35 -15.46
C THR A 343 -15.51 10.55 -14.21
N LEU A 344 -15.11 9.29 -14.36
CA LEU A 344 -14.68 8.44 -13.24
C LEU A 344 -13.51 9.07 -12.45
N THR A 345 -12.50 9.56 -13.15
CA THR A 345 -11.35 10.21 -12.50
C THR A 345 -11.71 11.52 -11.80
N THR A 346 -12.70 12.28 -12.30
CA THR A 346 -13.20 13.51 -11.65
C THR A 346 -13.90 13.20 -10.33
N TYR A 347 -14.56 12.04 -10.23
CA TYR A 347 -15.13 11.54 -8.98
C TYR A 347 -14.09 10.86 -8.07
N SER A 348 -12.81 10.83 -8.45
CA SER A 348 -11.73 10.09 -7.77
C SER A 348 -12.01 8.59 -7.63
N LEU A 349 -12.78 8.03 -8.58
CA LEU A 349 -13.08 6.61 -8.66
C LEU A 349 -12.19 5.91 -9.68
N ASP A 350 -11.83 4.66 -9.37
CA ASP A 350 -10.99 3.84 -10.22
C ASP A 350 -11.75 3.39 -11.48
N PRO A 351 -11.29 3.77 -12.69
CA PRO A 351 -11.99 3.42 -13.91
C PRO A 351 -12.02 1.91 -14.19
N GLY A 352 -10.99 1.16 -13.76
CA GLY A 352 -10.94 -0.29 -13.90
C GLY A 352 -11.97 -0.98 -13.01
N VAL A 353 -12.17 -0.52 -11.78
CA VAL A 353 -13.23 -1.06 -10.90
C VAL A 353 -14.60 -0.77 -11.49
N ALA A 354 -14.87 0.47 -11.89
CA ALA A 354 -16.14 0.82 -12.50
C ALA A 354 -16.42 0.00 -13.76
N LEU A 355 -15.42 -0.22 -14.62
CA LEU A 355 -15.54 -1.07 -15.79
C LEU A 355 -15.79 -2.54 -15.41
N GLY A 356 -15.17 -3.03 -14.34
CA GLY A 356 -15.41 -4.37 -13.80
C GLY A 356 -16.88 -4.59 -13.41
N PHE A 357 -17.50 -3.62 -12.70
CA PHE A 357 -18.94 -3.67 -12.42
C PHE A 357 -19.73 -3.68 -13.72
N PHE A 358 -19.44 -2.80 -14.68
CA PHE A 358 -20.20 -2.75 -15.93
C PHE A 358 -20.12 -4.05 -16.74
N VAL A 359 -18.94 -4.67 -16.77
CA VAL A 359 -18.72 -6.00 -17.36
C VAL A 359 -19.50 -7.07 -16.61
N ASN A 360 -19.40 -7.12 -15.28
CA ASN A 360 -20.06 -8.15 -14.48
C ASN A 360 -21.59 -8.04 -14.52
N GLU A 361 -22.11 -6.81 -14.49
CA GLU A 361 -23.55 -6.52 -14.44
C GLU A 361 -24.24 -6.69 -15.80
N SER A 362 -23.52 -6.51 -16.90
CA SER A 362 -24.18 -6.40 -18.21
C SER A 362 -23.31 -6.74 -19.43
N SER A 363 -22.17 -7.40 -19.24
CA SER A 363 -21.19 -7.61 -20.32
C SER A 363 -20.83 -6.30 -21.04
N ALA A 364 -20.57 -5.25 -20.24
CA ALA A 364 -20.32 -3.88 -20.71
C ALA A 364 -21.46 -3.33 -21.58
N GLY A 365 -22.70 -3.50 -21.13
CA GLY A 365 -23.90 -2.93 -21.75
C GLY A 365 -24.44 -3.72 -22.94
N THR A 366 -23.95 -4.95 -23.18
CA THR A 366 -24.38 -5.79 -24.31
C THR A 366 -25.33 -6.91 -23.92
N ALA A 367 -25.45 -7.24 -22.63
CA ALA A 367 -26.35 -8.28 -22.15
C ALA A 367 -27.81 -7.92 -22.47
N SER A 368 -28.50 -8.84 -23.14
CA SER A 368 -29.93 -8.75 -23.42
C SER A 368 -30.75 -9.43 -22.34
N GLY A 369 -31.80 -8.76 -21.86
CA GLY A 369 -32.91 -9.39 -21.13
C GLY A 369 -32.79 -9.37 -19.61
N TYR A 370 -33.22 -8.25 -19.00
CA TYR A 370 -33.71 -8.24 -17.64
C TYR A 370 -35.19 -7.87 -17.69
N CYS A 371 -36.03 -8.85 -17.36
CA CYS A 371 -37.47 -8.75 -17.17
C CYS A 371 -38.30 -8.04 -18.26
N ASN A 372 -39.10 -8.86 -18.97
CA ASN A 372 -40.11 -8.38 -19.92
C ASN A 372 -39.56 -7.51 -21.06
N GLY A 373 -38.34 -7.79 -21.53
CA GLY A 373 -37.79 -7.19 -22.76
C GLY A 373 -36.97 -5.92 -22.58
N GLN A 374 -36.83 -5.38 -21.36
CA GLN A 374 -35.84 -4.35 -21.07
C GLN A 374 -34.45 -4.97 -20.85
N ASN A 375 -33.39 -4.19 -21.02
CA ASN A 375 -32.01 -4.64 -20.84
C ASN A 375 -31.10 -3.47 -20.42
N SER A 376 -29.85 -3.78 -20.07
CA SER A 376 -28.89 -2.73 -19.68
C SER A 376 -28.64 -1.74 -20.83
N LEU A 377 -28.72 -2.19 -22.09
CA LEU A 377 -28.62 -1.33 -23.28
C LEU A 377 -29.75 -0.28 -23.35
N SER A 378 -31.00 -0.66 -23.06
CA SER A 378 -32.16 0.24 -23.08
C SER A 378 -32.15 1.20 -21.89
N ASN A 379 -31.67 0.73 -20.73
CA ASN A 379 -31.68 1.51 -19.50
C ASN A 379 -30.45 2.41 -19.34
N LYS A 380 -29.38 2.19 -20.12
CA LYS A 380 -28.10 2.92 -20.04
C LYS A 380 -27.56 2.99 -18.60
N ASN A 381 -27.74 1.89 -17.87
CA ASN A 381 -27.46 1.79 -16.44
C ASN A 381 -26.13 1.05 -16.23
N TRP A 382 -25.13 1.76 -15.72
CA TRP A 382 -23.75 1.28 -15.63
C TRP A 382 -23.56 0.07 -14.69
N GLY A 383 -24.34 -0.01 -13.62
CA GLY A 383 -24.17 -1.02 -12.59
C GLY A 383 -25.46 -1.74 -12.20
N ASN A 384 -26.51 -1.66 -13.02
CA ASN A 384 -27.87 -2.07 -12.64
C ASN A 384 -28.29 -1.44 -11.29
N VAL A 385 -28.02 -0.13 -11.11
CA VAL A 385 -28.40 0.59 -9.89
C VAL A 385 -29.91 0.75 -9.79
N ARG A 386 -30.41 0.69 -8.56
CA ARG A 386 -31.83 0.87 -8.21
C ARG A 386 -32.06 2.31 -7.70
N GLY A 387 -33.25 2.85 -7.94
CA GLY A 387 -33.60 4.23 -7.56
C GLY A 387 -35.11 4.41 -7.37
N GLU A 388 -35.53 5.65 -7.15
CA GLU A 388 -36.96 6.03 -6.97
C GLU A 388 -37.72 6.18 -8.30
N GLU A 389 -37.02 6.26 -9.44
CA GLU A 389 -37.60 6.38 -10.78
C GLU A 389 -37.78 5.01 -11.46
N ASP A 390 -38.97 4.77 -12.01
CA ASP A 390 -39.40 3.50 -12.60
C ASP A 390 -38.65 3.15 -13.90
N GLY A 391 -37.63 2.31 -13.81
CA GLY A 391 -37.31 1.35 -14.88
C GLY A 391 -37.79 -0.06 -14.52
N ALA A 392 -37.70 -1.02 -15.45
CA ALA A 392 -38.24 -2.36 -15.17
C ALA A 392 -37.54 -3.04 -13.99
N CYS A 393 -38.34 -3.73 -13.18
CA CYS A 393 -37.90 -4.51 -12.04
C CYS A 393 -37.12 -3.73 -10.98
N GLY A 394 -37.39 -2.43 -10.86
CA GLY A 394 -36.82 -1.55 -9.86
C GLY A 394 -35.39 -1.07 -10.17
N PHE A 395 -34.93 -1.23 -11.40
CA PHE A 395 -33.67 -0.66 -11.88
C PHE A 395 -33.92 0.69 -12.56
N GLN A 396 -33.05 1.67 -12.33
CA GLN A 396 -33.22 2.99 -12.92
C GLN A 396 -32.85 3.00 -14.41
N SER A 397 -33.54 3.83 -15.21
CA SER A 397 -33.23 4.11 -16.61
C SER A 397 -32.69 5.53 -16.78
N PHE A 398 -31.72 5.72 -17.68
CA PHE A 398 -31.01 6.98 -17.85
C PHE A 398 -31.06 7.47 -19.31
N PRO A 399 -31.09 8.80 -19.53
CA PRO A 399 -31.10 9.36 -20.88
C PRO A 399 -29.80 9.11 -21.65
N THR A 400 -28.66 9.00 -20.97
CA THR A 400 -27.34 8.73 -21.54
C THR A 400 -26.54 7.77 -20.66
N TRP A 401 -25.55 7.10 -21.22
CA TRP A 401 -24.62 6.26 -20.46
C TRP A 401 -23.83 7.05 -19.42
N LYS A 402 -23.43 8.28 -19.76
CA LYS A 402 -22.81 9.20 -18.81
C LYS A 402 -23.70 9.51 -17.60
N ALA A 403 -24.99 9.78 -17.82
CA ALA A 403 -25.92 10.04 -16.70
C ALA A 403 -26.07 8.82 -15.78
N GLY A 404 -26.11 7.61 -16.35
CA GLY A 404 -26.09 6.37 -15.59
C GLY A 404 -24.79 6.17 -14.82
N LEU A 405 -23.63 6.42 -15.45
CA LEU A 405 -22.32 6.34 -14.82
C LEU A 405 -22.17 7.35 -13.68
N GLU A 406 -22.53 8.62 -13.88
CA GLU A 406 -22.48 9.64 -12.84
C GLU A 406 -23.37 9.28 -11.64
N THR A 407 -24.53 8.67 -11.90
CA THR A 407 -25.41 8.18 -10.83
C THR A 407 -24.75 7.03 -10.08
N TRP A 408 -24.17 6.06 -10.78
CA TRP A 408 -23.36 5.01 -10.15
C TRP A 408 -22.23 5.59 -9.29
N CYS A 409 -21.47 6.56 -9.81
CA CYS A 409 -20.39 7.23 -9.07
C CYS A 409 -20.88 7.85 -7.75
N ARG A 410 -21.99 8.61 -7.80
CA ARG A 410 -22.59 9.23 -6.61
C ARG A 410 -23.03 8.18 -5.59
N LEU A 411 -23.59 7.06 -6.05
CA LEU A 411 -24.02 5.97 -5.17
C LEU A 411 -22.82 5.27 -4.51
N MET A 412 -21.74 5.01 -5.26
CA MET A 412 -20.53 4.39 -4.71
C MET A 412 -19.93 5.26 -3.60
N ILE A 413 -19.85 6.56 -3.84
CA ILE A 413 -19.35 7.50 -2.83
C ILE A 413 -20.28 7.54 -1.61
N LYS A 414 -21.59 7.75 -1.84
CA LYS A 414 -22.56 7.96 -0.75
C LYS A 414 -22.76 6.72 0.13
N TYR A 415 -22.93 5.55 -0.48
CA TYR A 415 -23.35 4.34 0.23
C TYR A 415 -22.20 3.40 0.59
N TYR A 416 -21.01 3.58 0.02
CA TYR A 416 -19.87 2.71 0.28
C TYR A 416 -18.67 3.50 0.80
N VAL A 417 -18.07 4.39 0.00
CA VAL A 417 -16.84 5.11 0.37
C VAL A 417 -17.04 5.93 1.64
N ASN A 418 -18.10 6.75 1.73
CA ASN A 418 -18.40 7.58 2.90
C ASN A 418 -18.80 6.78 4.15
N ARG A 419 -18.97 5.45 4.01
CA ARG A 419 -19.31 4.53 5.10
C ARG A 419 -18.16 3.57 5.41
N ASP A 420 -16.95 3.90 4.99
CA ASP A 420 -15.74 3.08 5.16
C ASP A 420 -15.76 1.71 4.45
N LEU A 421 -16.64 1.52 3.45
CA LEU A 421 -16.76 0.29 2.66
C LEU A 421 -16.05 0.44 1.31
N ASN A 422 -14.80 0.89 1.31
CA ASN A 422 -14.08 1.21 0.08
C ASN A 422 -13.51 -0.03 -0.64
N HIS A 423 -13.21 -1.11 0.11
CA HIS A 423 -12.72 -2.37 -0.46
C HIS A 423 -13.87 -3.19 -1.03
N LEU A 424 -13.63 -3.87 -2.14
CA LEU A 424 -14.67 -4.61 -2.86
C LEU A 424 -15.21 -5.78 -2.03
N GLU A 425 -14.40 -6.36 -1.17
CA GLU A 425 -14.75 -7.42 -0.22
C GLU A 425 -15.75 -6.96 0.83
N ASP A 426 -15.67 -5.68 1.23
CA ASP A 426 -16.60 -5.08 2.19
C ASP A 426 -17.87 -4.57 1.47
N ALA A 427 -17.74 -4.12 0.22
CA ALA A 427 -18.82 -3.49 -0.53
C ALA A 427 -19.75 -4.48 -1.25
N ILE A 428 -19.20 -5.48 -1.96
CA ILE A 428 -19.99 -6.39 -2.81
C ILE A 428 -21.06 -7.16 -2.04
N PRO A 429 -20.81 -7.67 -0.81
CA PRO A 429 -21.86 -8.35 -0.04
C PRO A 429 -23.09 -7.47 0.28
N ILE A 430 -22.94 -6.15 0.20
CA ILE A 430 -24.03 -5.18 0.37
C ILE A 430 -24.61 -4.77 -0.99
N TYR A 431 -23.77 -4.63 -2.02
CA TYR A 431 -24.17 -4.27 -3.38
C TYR A 431 -25.01 -5.36 -4.07
N ALA A 432 -24.57 -6.60 -3.96
CA ALA A 432 -25.19 -7.78 -4.58
C ALA A 432 -25.31 -8.87 -3.49
N PRO A 433 -26.23 -8.72 -2.54
CA PRO A 433 -26.32 -9.62 -1.39
C PRO A 433 -26.84 -11.01 -1.78
N SER A 434 -26.46 -12.03 -1.03
CA SER A 434 -26.98 -13.39 -1.20
C SER A 434 -28.48 -13.52 -0.95
N SER A 435 -29.09 -12.59 -0.19
CA SER A 435 -30.55 -12.54 0.00
C SER A 435 -31.31 -12.38 -1.32
N ASP A 436 -30.67 -11.79 -2.33
CA ASP A 436 -31.23 -11.52 -3.64
C ASP A 436 -30.84 -12.60 -4.67
N GLY A 437 -30.25 -13.71 -4.20
CA GLY A 437 -29.81 -14.83 -5.04
C GLY A 437 -28.43 -14.65 -5.68
N ASN A 438 -27.65 -13.66 -5.24
CA ASN A 438 -26.28 -13.44 -5.72
C ASN A 438 -25.25 -14.33 -4.98
N ASP A 439 -24.07 -14.47 -5.58
CA ASP A 439 -22.89 -15.09 -4.99
C ASP A 439 -21.78 -14.02 -4.82
N PRO A 440 -21.73 -13.31 -3.67
CA PRO A 440 -20.73 -12.28 -3.43
C PRO A 440 -19.28 -12.77 -3.55
N PRO A 441 -18.89 -13.94 -2.99
CA PRO A 441 -17.56 -14.50 -3.22
C PRO A 441 -17.21 -14.68 -4.70
N ALA A 442 -18.13 -15.22 -5.52
CA ALA A 442 -17.90 -15.38 -6.95
C ALA A 442 -17.82 -14.04 -7.70
N TYR A 443 -18.62 -13.05 -7.31
CA TYR A 443 -18.54 -11.69 -7.84
C TYR A 443 -17.16 -11.09 -7.53
N ILE A 444 -16.74 -11.09 -6.26
CA ILE A 444 -15.42 -10.58 -5.84
C ILE A 444 -14.32 -11.28 -6.65
N ALA A 445 -14.33 -12.62 -6.73
CA ALA A 445 -13.34 -13.37 -7.50
C ALA A 445 -13.34 -12.99 -8.99
N THR A 446 -14.50 -12.72 -9.58
CA THR A 446 -14.63 -12.26 -10.98
C THR A 446 -14.00 -10.88 -11.16
N MET A 447 -14.25 -9.94 -10.26
CA MET A 447 -13.64 -8.61 -10.29
C MET A 447 -12.12 -8.69 -10.25
N TYR A 448 -11.57 -9.45 -9.31
CA TYR A 448 -10.12 -9.66 -9.22
C TYR A 448 -9.54 -10.27 -10.50
N LYS A 449 -10.21 -11.27 -11.08
CA LYS A 449 -9.75 -11.90 -12.32
C LYS A 449 -9.75 -10.93 -13.50
N LEU A 450 -10.82 -10.15 -13.68
CA LEU A 450 -10.90 -9.16 -14.76
C LEU A 450 -9.79 -8.12 -14.63
N LEU A 451 -9.66 -7.52 -13.45
CA LEU A 451 -8.75 -6.40 -13.24
C LEU A 451 -7.28 -6.83 -13.29
N LEU A 452 -6.92 -8.00 -12.76
CA LEU A 452 -5.56 -8.54 -12.89
C LEU A 452 -5.21 -8.84 -14.37
N ARG A 453 -6.14 -9.40 -15.16
CA ARG A 453 -5.91 -9.61 -16.60
C ARG A 453 -5.70 -8.31 -17.35
N TRP A 454 -6.49 -7.27 -17.06
CA TRP A 454 -6.36 -5.97 -17.72
C TRP A 454 -5.04 -5.27 -17.38
N GLN A 455 -4.48 -5.55 -16.20
CA GLN A 455 -3.14 -5.14 -15.77
C GLN A 455 -2.00 -5.99 -16.36
N GLY A 456 -2.32 -7.06 -17.10
CA GLY A 456 -1.34 -7.91 -17.80
C GLY A 456 -0.89 -9.16 -17.05
N TYR A 457 -1.51 -9.49 -15.90
CA TYR A 457 -1.24 -10.74 -15.19
C TYR A 457 -1.82 -11.94 -15.95
N ARG A 458 -1.08 -13.05 -15.98
CA ARG A 458 -1.55 -14.35 -16.49
C ARG A 458 -2.18 -15.10 -15.31
N ILE A 459 -3.50 -15.33 -15.37
CA ILE A 459 -4.30 -15.96 -14.31
C ILE A 459 -5.25 -17.03 -14.84
#